data_AF-A0AAW5L4U7-F1
#
_entry.id   AF-A0AAW5L4U7-F1
#
_cell.length_a   1.000
_cell.length_b   1.000
_cell.length_c   1.000
_cell.angle_alpha   90.00
_cell.angle_beta   90.00
_cell.angle_gamma   90.00
#
_symmetry.space_group_name_H-M   'P 1'
#
loop_
_entity.id
_entity.type
_entity.pdbx_description
1 polymer ?
#
loop_
_entity_poly.entity_id
_entity_poly.type
_entity_poly.pdbx_seq_one_letter_code
_entity_poly.pdbx_strand_id
1 'polypeptide(L)'
;KICDELHTKGRLIRVGKHVSYEDRNRMSFHSINLYRDGEVENEYFAVSPINVEEEVLTAILYQEAMDVLQPEEVYVLQRKSHGLTDREIAQEVGRSISGVNQIKNAAFRKINPAYVSKGKGRKNRQQPLAI
;
A
#
# COMPACT_ATOMS: atom_id res chain seq x y z
N LYS A 1 -5.96 -28.89 12.88
CA LYS A 1 -7.20 -29.70 12.83
C LYS A 1 -8.44 -28.88 12.53
N ILE A 2 -8.85 -27.86 13.31
CA ILE A 2 -10.00 -26.99 12.94
C ILE A 2 -9.74 -26.15 11.67
N CYS A 3 -8.52 -25.64 11.47
CA CYS A 3 -8.19 -24.83 10.28
C CYS A 3 -8.24 -25.62 8.97
N ASP A 4 -7.95 -26.92 9.01
CA ASP A 4 -7.99 -27.78 7.81
C ASP A 4 -9.43 -28.07 7.37
N GLU A 5 -10.39 -28.01 8.31
CA GLU A 5 -11.81 -28.26 8.04
C GLU A 5 -12.56 -27.04 7.50
N LEU A 6 -12.05 -25.82 7.75
CA LEU A 6 -12.69 -24.55 7.36
C LEU A 6 -12.68 -24.29 5.84
N HIS A 7 -11.79 -24.95 5.08
CA HIS A 7 -11.64 -24.70 3.64
C HIS A 7 -12.62 -25.49 2.75
N THR A 8 -13.52 -26.29 3.33
CA THR A 8 -14.53 -27.02 2.55
C THR A 8 -15.80 -26.17 2.47
N LYS A 9 -16.08 -25.56 1.30
CA LYS A 9 -17.33 -24.82 1.06
C LYS A 9 -18.55 -25.70 1.41
N GLY A 10 -19.46 -25.18 2.23
CA GLY A 10 -20.75 -25.82 2.55
C GLY A 10 -20.82 -26.63 3.85
N ARG A 11 -19.79 -26.63 4.72
CA ARG A 11 -19.83 -27.36 5.99
C ARG A 11 -20.43 -26.51 7.12
N LEU A 12 -21.51 -27.01 7.73
CA LEU A 12 -22.15 -26.40 8.90
C LEU A 12 -21.21 -26.47 10.12
N ILE A 13 -20.84 -25.32 10.69
CA ILE A 13 -20.05 -25.25 11.93
C ILE A 13 -21.00 -25.14 13.11
N ARG A 14 -21.02 -26.15 13.98
CA ARG A 14 -21.76 -26.11 15.24
C ARG A 14 -20.83 -25.64 16.36
N VAL A 15 -21.12 -24.47 16.93
CA VAL A 15 -20.44 -23.98 18.13
C VAL A 15 -21.06 -24.68 19.35
N GLY A 16 -20.25 -25.48 20.04
CA GLY A 16 -20.68 -26.22 21.22
C GLY A 16 -21.07 -25.30 22.40
N LYS A 17 -21.89 -25.83 23.31
CA LYS A 17 -22.29 -25.14 24.55
C LYS A 17 -21.13 -24.85 25.52
N HIS A 18 -19.97 -25.47 25.31
CA HIS A 18 -18.78 -25.36 26.15
C HIS A 18 -17.79 -24.28 25.69
N VAL A 19 -18.08 -23.57 24.60
CA VAL A 19 -17.26 -22.45 24.14
C VAL A 19 -17.63 -21.21 24.97
N SER A 20 -16.60 -20.54 25.50
CA SER A 20 -16.77 -19.34 26.34
C SER A 20 -17.41 -18.19 25.55
N TYR A 21 -18.01 -17.23 26.26
CA TYR A 21 -18.59 -16.03 25.65
C TYR A 21 -17.53 -15.19 24.92
N GLU A 22 -16.33 -15.07 25.50
CA GLU A 22 -15.23 -14.32 24.90
C GLU A 22 -14.76 -14.98 23.58
N ASP A 23 -14.61 -16.30 23.58
CA ASP A 23 -14.22 -17.04 22.38
C ASP A 23 -15.30 -16.97 21.29
N ARG A 24 -16.59 -16.97 21.68
CA ARG A 24 -17.70 -16.76 20.74
C ARG A 24 -17.65 -15.39 20.09
N ASN A 25 -17.38 -14.33 20.86
CA ASN A 25 -17.30 -12.98 20.32
C ASN A 25 -16.06 -12.78 19.42
N ARG A 26 -14.96 -13.45 19.73
CA ARG A 26 -13.75 -13.46 18.87
C ARG A 26 -13.97 -14.12 17.50
N MET A 27 -15.00 -14.96 17.37
CA MET A 27 -15.33 -15.59 16.09
C MET A 27 -16.04 -14.65 15.10
N SER A 28 -16.45 -13.45 15.53
CA SER A 28 -16.95 -12.36 14.67
C SER A 28 -17.93 -12.79 13.57
N PHE A 29 -18.91 -13.62 13.91
CA PHE A 29 -19.96 -14.02 12.97
C PHE A 29 -20.92 -12.86 12.71
N HIS A 30 -21.01 -12.43 11.47
CA HIS A 30 -21.99 -11.43 11.02
C HIS A 30 -22.98 -12.12 10.09
N SER A 31 -24.27 -12.08 10.43
CA SER A 31 -25.34 -12.55 9.55
C SER A 31 -25.60 -11.49 8.47
N ILE A 32 -25.51 -11.86 7.20
CA ILE A 32 -25.94 -11.01 6.09
C ILE A 32 -27.22 -11.65 5.54
N ASN A 33 -28.31 -10.89 5.51
CA ASN A 33 -29.53 -11.33 4.85
C ASN A 33 -29.35 -11.17 3.34
N LEU A 34 -29.22 -12.30 2.62
CA LEU A 34 -29.22 -12.33 1.16
C LEU A 34 -30.61 -12.73 0.68
N TYR A 35 -31.20 -11.93 -0.19
CA TYR A 35 -32.48 -12.21 -0.81
C TYR A 35 -32.22 -12.76 -2.21
N ARG A 36 -32.59 -14.02 -2.45
CA ARG A 36 -32.63 -14.64 -3.77
C ARG A 36 -34.02 -15.22 -3.98
N ASP A 37 -34.67 -14.83 -5.06
CA ASP A 37 -36.02 -15.32 -5.45
C ASP A 37 -37.11 -15.22 -4.35
N GLY A 38 -37.00 -14.25 -3.44
CA GLY A 38 -38.03 -13.94 -2.43
C GLY A 38 -37.96 -14.77 -1.14
N GLU A 39 -37.00 -15.68 -0.99
CA GLU A 39 -36.78 -16.43 0.26
C GLU A 39 -35.48 -15.99 0.97
N VAL A 40 -35.51 -15.96 2.31
CA VAL A 40 -34.39 -15.53 3.16
C VAL A 40 -33.49 -16.74 3.44
N GLU A 41 -32.38 -16.86 2.72
CA GLU A 41 -31.32 -17.81 3.08
C GLU A 41 -30.44 -17.20 4.18
N ASN A 42 -30.46 -17.80 5.36
CA ASN A 42 -29.62 -17.42 6.50
C ASN A 42 -28.22 -18.03 6.34
N GLU A 43 -27.38 -17.42 5.51
CA GLU A 43 -25.98 -17.82 5.34
C GLU A 43 -25.02 -16.92 6.15
N TYR A 44 -23.94 -17.52 6.65
CA TYR A 44 -22.87 -16.82 7.36
C TYR A 44 -21.71 -16.58 6.38
N PHE A 45 -21.38 -15.31 6.13
CA PHE A 45 -20.27 -14.94 5.26
C PHE A 45 -19.06 -14.53 6.11
N ALA A 46 -17.88 -14.96 5.70
CA ALA A 46 -16.64 -14.41 6.22
C ALA A 46 -16.47 -13.00 5.63
N VAL A 47 -16.78 -11.97 6.42
CA VAL A 47 -16.52 -10.59 6.05
C VAL A 47 -15.05 -10.31 6.35
N SER A 48 -14.28 -10.03 5.31
CA SER A 48 -12.92 -9.54 5.48
C SER A 48 -12.98 -8.17 6.17
N PRO A 49 -12.10 -7.84 7.14
CA PRO A 49 -12.00 -6.49 7.69
C PRO A 49 -11.47 -5.48 6.67
N ILE A 50 -11.07 -5.95 5.47
CA ILE A 50 -10.59 -5.11 4.38
C ILE A 50 -11.72 -4.22 3.88
N ASN A 51 -11.47 -2.90 3.92
CA ASN A 51 -12.31 -1.92 3.28
C ASN A 51 -11.98 -1.87 1.78
N VAL A 52 -12.69 -2.69 1.00
CA VAL A 52 -12.45 -2.84 -0.44
C VAL A 52 -12.55 -1.51 -1.19
N GLU A 53 -13.49 -0.64 -0.80
CA GLU A 53 -13.66 0.67 -1.44
C GLU A 53 -12.42 1.55 -1.27
N GLU A 54 -11.87 1.60 -0.06
CA GLU A 54 -10.66 2.39 0.24
C GLU A 54 -9.43 1.83 -0.45
N GLU A 55 -9.27 0.50 -0.53
CA GLU A 55 -8.18 -0.12 -1.27
C GLU A 55 -8.25 0.21 -2.77
N VAL A 56 -9.45 0.14 -3.37
CA VAL A 56 -9.65 0.46 -4.78
C VAL A 56 -9.33 1.93 -5.05
N LEU A 57 -9.82 2.86 -4.22
CA LEU A 57 -9.52 4.29 -4.35
C LEU A 57 -8.02 4.56 -4.22
N THR A 58 -7.36 3.91 -3.26
CA THR A 58 -5.90 4.06 -3.07
C THR A 58 -5.12 3.52 -4.26
N ALA A 59 -5.54 2.40 -4.84
CA ALA A 59 -4.91 1.82 -6.01
C ALA A 59 -5.04 2.73 -7.24
N ILE A 60 -6.21 3.36 -7.45
CA ILE A 60 -6.42 4.32 -8.53
C ILE A 60 -5.49 5.53 -8.35
N LEU A 61 -5.47 6.13 -7.15
CA LEU A 61 -4.61 7.29 -6.87
C LEU A 61 -3.12 6.97 -7.07
N TYR A 62 -2.70 5.77 -6.66
CA TYR A 62 -1.33 5.31 -6.88
C TYR A 62 -1.02 5.18 -8.38
N GLN A 63 -1.92 4.56 -9.15
CA GLN A 63 -1.74 4.38 -10.59
C GLN A 63 -1.66 5.72 -11.31
N GLU A 64 -2.59 6.65 -11.03
CA GLU A 64 -2.59 7.99 -11.61
C GLU A 64 -1.29 8.75 -11.30
N ALA A 65 -0.76 8.61 -10.07
CA ALA A 65 0.52 9.21 -9.69
C ALA A 65 1.72 8.57 -10.40
N MET A 66 1.65 7.28 -10.75
CA MET A 66 2.73 6.59 -11.47
C MET A 66 2.69 6.85 -12.97
N ASP A 67 1.52 7.07 -13.56
CA ASP A 67 1.34 7.26 -15.01
C ASP A 67 2.03 8.51 -15.56
N VAL A 68 2.28 9.53 -14.73
CA VAL A 68 3.00 10.75 -15.11
C VAL A 68 4.53 10.57 -15.15
N LEU A 69 5.04 9.43 -14.69
CA LEU A 69 6.45 9.16 -14.53
C LEU A 69 7.03 8.38 -15.71
N GLN A 70 8.33 8.58 -15.95
CA GLN A 70 9.08 7.76 -16.88
C GLN A 70 9.44 6.40 -16.24
N PRO A 71 9.68 5.35 -17.04
CA PRO A 71 10.00 4.02 -16.51
C PRO A 71 11.19 4.00 -15.52
N GLU A 72 12.23 4.80 -15.78
CA GLU A 72 13.40 4.92 -14.88
C GLU A 72 13.01 5.58 -13.53
N GLU A 73 12.10 6.55 -13.54
CA GLU A 73 11.61 7.22 -12.33
C GLU A 73 10.74 6.27 -11.49
N VAL A 74 9.85 5.52 -12.14
CA VAL A 74 9.03 4.47 -11.50
C VAL A 74 9.93 3.43 -10.84
N TYR A 75 10.92 2.92 -11.57
CA TYR A 75 11.85 1.92 -11.05
C TYR A 75 12.56 2.42 -9.78
N VAL A 76 13.13 3.62 -9.82
CA VAL A 76 13.83 4.21 -8.66
C VAL A 76 12.91 4.37 -7.44
N LEU A 77 11.65 4.81 -7.64
CA LEU A 77 10.69 4.95 -6.54
C LEU A 77 10.26 3.59 -5.97
N GLN A 78 10.04 2.58 -6.81
CA GLN A 78 9.71 1.22 -6.38
C GLN A 78 10.84 0.59 -5.55
N ARG A 79 12.09 0.70 -6.01
CA ARG A 79 13.24 0.22 -5.21
C ARG A 79 13.32 0.94 -3.87
N LYS A 80 12.98 2.23 -3.83
CA LYS A 80 12.91 2.98 -2.58
C LYS A 80 11.79 2.49 -1.65
N SER A 81 10.60 2.16 -2.17
CA SER A 81 9.52 1.60 -1.36
C SER A 81 9.84 0.22 -0.79
N HIS A 82 10.70 -0.55 -1.46
CA HIS A 82 11.23 -1.81 -0.93
C HIS A 82 12.34 -1.64 0.12
N GLY A 83 12.69 -0.40 0.49
CA GLY A 83 13.63 -0.10 1.56
C GLY A 83 15.09 0.09 1.11
N LEU A 84 15.38 0.05 -0.19
CA LEU A 84 16.76 0.20 -0.67
C LEU A 84 17.30 1.63 -0.44
N THR A 85 18.59 1.70 -0.13
CA THR A 85 19.33 2.94 -0.01
C THR A 85 19.60 3.55 -1.40
N ASP A 86 19.79 4.87 -1.46
CA ASP A 86 20.09 5.55 -2.72
C ASP A 86 21.42 5.05 -3.33
N ARG A 87 22.32 4.49 -2.51
CA ARG A 87 23.58 3.88 -2.95
C ARG A 87 23.37 2.52 -3.62
N GLU A 88 22.55 1.65 -3.03
CA GLU A 88 22.20 0.35 -3.62
C GLU A 88 21.46 0.55 -4.95
N ILE A 89 20.50 1.48 -4.98
CA ILE A 89 19.78 1.83 -6.21
C ILE A 89 20.78 2.34 -7.27
N ALA A 90 21.68 3.25 -6.89
CA ALA A 90 22.69 3.79 -7.80
C ALA A 90 23.58 2.69 -8.41
N GLN A 91 23.97 1.69 -7.61
CA GLN A 91 24.73 0.53 -8.10
C GLN A 91 23.93 -0.31 -9.09
N GLU A 92 22.65 -0.57 -8.81
CA GLU A 92 21.79 -1.35 -9.71
C GLU A 92 21.51 -0.65 -11.05
N VAL A 93 21.25 0.66 -11.03
CA VAL A 93 20.96 1.42 -12.25
C VAL A 93 22.23 1.93 -12.97
N GLY A 94 23.43 1.65 -12.43
CA GLY A 94 24.69 2.13 -12.99
C GLY A 94 24.85 3.65 -12.99
N ARG A 95 24.23 4.34 -12.03
CA ARG A 95 24.25 5.82 -11.88
C ARG A 95 25.07 6.23 -10.66
N SER A 96 25.37 7.52 -10.56
CA SER A 96 25.86 8.08 -9.29
C SER A 96 24.69 8.29 -8.32
N ILE A 97 24.99 8.35 -7.01
CA ILE A 97 24.02 8.70 -5.97
C ILE A 97 23.33 10.04 -6.27
N SER A 98 24.09 11.01 -6.79
CA SER A 98 23.55 12.30 -7.23
C SER A 98 22.54 12.15 -8.36
N GLY A 99 22.82 11.27 -9.33
CA GLY A 99 21.89 10.95 -10.42
C GLY A 99 20.57 10.36 -9.91
N VAL A 100 20.64 9.40 -8.98
CA VAL A 100 19.43 8.85 -8.32
C VAL A 100 18.63 9.94 -7.59
N ASN A 101 19.31 10.85 -6.90
CA ASN A 101 18.65 11.98 -6.24
C ASN A 101 17.99 12.94 -7.23
N GLN A 102 18.60 13.19 -8.39
CA GLN A 102 17.99 13.99 -9.45
C GLN A 102 16.73 13.34 -10.02
N ILE A 103 16.77 12.03 -10.28
CA ILE A 103 15.62 11.24 -10.76
C ILE A 103 14.47 11.32 -9.74
N LYS A 104 14.75 11.10 -8.44
CA LYS A 104 13.75 11.22 -7.37
C LYS A 104 13.11 12.61 -7.32
N ASN A 105 13.93 13.67 -7.41
CA ASN A 105 13.44 15.04 -7.38
C ASN A 105 12.62 15.39 -8.64
N ALA A 106 12.98 14.86 -9.80
CA ALA A 106 12.21 15.02 -11.03
C ALA A 106 10.84 14.33 -10.90
N ALA A 107 10.82 13.08 -10.45
CA ALA A 107 9.60 12.32 -10.18
C ALA A 107 8.69 13.04 -9.17
N PHE A 108 9.25 13.53 -8.06
CA PHE A 108 8.52 14.27 -7.05
C PHE A 108 7.80 15.51 -7.62
N ARG A 109 8.46 16.28 -8.49
CA ARG A 109 7.87 17.47 -9.13
C ARG A 109 6.79 17.13 -10.14
N LYS A 110 6.91 16.01 -10.85
CA LYS A 110 5.89 15.55 -11.80
C LYS A 110 4.61 15.12 -11.09
N ILE A 111 4.75 14.36 -9.99
CA ILE A 111 3.62 13.96 -9.14
C ILE A 111 2.99 15.18 -8.47
N ASN A 112 3.80 16.18 -8.09
CA ASN A 112 3.36 17.37 -7.35
C ASN A 112 3.61 18.65 -8.15
N PRO A 113 2.87 18.92 -9.24
CA PRO A 113 3.11 20.07 -10.11
C PRO A 113 2.87 21.41 -9.40
N ALA A 114 1.99 21.45 -8.40
CA ALA A 114 1.72 22.64 -7.59
C ALA A 114 2.79 22.90 -6.50
N TYR A 115 3.79 22.02 -6.36
CA TYR A 115 4.80 22.18 -5.33
C TYR A 115 5.77 23.33 -5.65
N VAL A 116 5.73 24.38 -4.82
CA VAL A 116 6.71 25.47 -4.85
C VAL A 116 7.78 25.23 -3.80
N SER A 117 9.02 25.04 -4.23
CA SER A 117 10.13 24.87 -3.30
C SER A 117 10.35 26.15 -2.49
N LYS A 118 10.22 26.08 -1.16
CA LYS A 118 10.70 27.14 -0.27
C LYS A 118 12.23 27.11 -0.30
N GLY A 119 12.83 27.94 -1.16
CA GLY A 119 14.26 27.92 -1.42
C GLY A 119 15.07 28.08 -0.13
N LYS A 120 15.98 27.13 0.15
CA LYS A 120 17.10 27.40 1.05
C LYS A 120 18.08 28.27 0.27
N GLY A 121 18.28 29.51 0.72
CA GLY A 121 19.20 30.46 0.09
C GLY A 121 20.56 29.81 -0.20
N ARG A 122 21.07 30.02 -1.42
CA ARG A 122 22.43 29.61 -1.80
C ARG A 122 23.40 30.30 -0.83
N LYS A 123 24.02 29.56 0.09
CA LYS A 123 25.23 30.04 0.77
C LYS A 123 26.33 30.10 -0.29
N ASN A 124 26.58 31.29 -0.83
CA ASN A 124 27.76 31.54 -1.65
C ASN A 124 29.00 31.12 -0.84
N ARG A 125 29.65 30.03 -1.25
CA ARG A 125 31.02 29.75 -0.83
C ARG A 125 31.90 30.79 -1.51
N GLN A 126 32.12 31.93 -0.84
CA GLN A 126 33.22 32.81 -1.20
C GLN A 126 34.50 31.98 -1.11
N GLN A 127 35.21 31.87 -2.23
CA GLN A 127 36.57 31.34 -2.22
C GLN A 127 37.42 32.31 -1.39
N PRO A 128 38.27 31.84 -0.46
CA PRO A 128 39.16 32.74 0.26
C PRO A 128 40.12 33.37 -0.74
N LEU A 129 40.21 34.71 -0.72
CA LEU A 129 41.29 35.43 -1.40
C LEU A 129 42.62 34.92 -0.84
N ALA A 130 43.45 34.37 -1.72
CA ALA A 130 44.85 34.13 -1.40
C ALA A 130 45.52 35.49 -1.17
N ILE A 131 46.05 35.68 0.04
CA ILE A 131 47.03 36.72 0.37
C ILE A 131 48.35 35.99 0.60
#